data_AF-A0A368S2Q1-F1
#
_entry.id   AF-A0A368S2Q1-F1
#
_cell.length_a   1.000
_cell.length_b   1.000
_cell.length_c   1.000
_cell.angle_alpha   90.00
_cell.angle_beta   90.00
_cell.angle_gamma   90.00
#
_symmetry.space_group_name_H-M   'P 1'
#
loop_
_entity.id
_entity.type
_entity.pdbx_description
1 polymer ?
#
loop_
_entity_poly.entity_id
_entity_poly.type
_entity_poly.pdbx_seq_one_letter_code
_entity_poly.pdbx_strand_id
1 'polypeptide(L)'
;MLKGSSGFYCYAIFEHTSNWPAMNISEARLAFKLNTDKFNYMAISDDIQRYMPSAADRDEPRGTALAYKEAVLLVNPEEPQFKGEVDDKYQYSLDNKDNVVHGWISSNHPNPMGFWVITPSNEFKSGGPMKRELTSHVGPTSLTMFLGTHYIGDDIVLNIGGGEYWKKVLGPVFIYLNSSPKHGDLRALWQDAKAQAQTEVSKWPYSFPKSPDFAKAGKRGSVTGRLMVRDRFMRKDDMPTRMAYIGLAAPGQPGSWATECKGYQFWTTATSCGSFTIGNVRAGVYNLYAWVPGVLGDYMYTCAVTVTPGCAIDLGDLVFLPPRSGPTLWEIGVPDGTAAEFFIPDVDPRYANRLFLHREK
;
A
#
# COMPACT_ATOMS: atom_id res chain seq x y z
N MET A 1 -15.37 -8.44 -16.35
CA MET A 1 -15.42 -9.85 -15.92
C MET A 1 -14.74 -10.72 -16.97
N LEU A 2 -14.02 -11.76 -16.57
CA LEU A 2 -13.44 -12.75 -17.47
C LEU A 2 -14.15 -14.09 -17.27
N LYS A 3 -14.33 -14.86 -18.35
CA LYS A 3 -14.91 -16.20 -18.28
C LYS A 3 -14.02 -17.10 -17.41
N GLY A 4 -14.62 -17.81 -16.45
CA GLY A 4 -13.90 -18.75 -15.58
C GLY A 4 -13.18 -18.11 -14.39
N SER A 5 -13.33 -16.80 -14.16
CA SER A 5 -12.82 -16.15 -12.95
C SER A 5 -13.91 -16.03 -11.89
N SER A 6 -13.60 -16.39 -10.65
CA SER A 6 -14.49 -16.20 -9.49
C SER A 6 -14.41 -14.77 -8.95
N GLY A 7 -14.71 -13.79 -9.80
CA GLY A 7 -14.54 -12.39 -9.45
C GLY A 7 -14.59 -11.44 -10.63
N PHE A 8 -14.26 -10.17 -10.37
CA PHE A 8 -14.26 -9.12 -11.39
C PHE A 8 -13.14 -8.11 -11.18
N TYR A 9 -12.61 -7.60 -12.29
CA TYR A 9 -11.54 -6.59 -12.29
C TYR A 9 -12.15 -5.19 -12.35
N CYS A 10 -11.60 -4.27 -11.55
CA CYS A 10 -12.01 -2.88 -11.49
C CYS A 10 -10.81 -1.96 -11.72
N TYR A 11 -11.00 -0.89 -12.47
CA TYR A 11 -10.03 0.19 -12.61
C TYR A 11 -10.77 1.49 -12.93
N ALA A 12 -10.14 2.62 -12.65
CA ALA A 12 -10.62 3.93 -13.03
C ALA A 12 -9.63 4.60 -13.98
N ILE A 13 -10.12 5.43 -14.89
CA ILE A 13 -9.29 6.33 -15.68
C ILE A 13 -9.79 7.73 -15.35
N PHE A 14 -8.93 8.52 -14.69
CA PHE A 14 -9.22 9.93 -14.47
C PHE A 14 -8.51 10.74 -15.53
N GLU A 15 -9.23 11.74 -16.08
CA GLU A 15 -8.73 12.63 -17.13
C GLU A 15 -9.17 14.06 -16.82
N HIS A 16 -8.21 14.96 -16.77
CA HIS A 16 -8.38 16.40 -16.68
C HIS A 16 -7.84 16.99 -17.99
N THR A 17 -8.69 17.70 -18.71
CA THR A 17 -8.38 18.22 -20.06
C THR A 17 -8.00 19.70 -20.00
N SER A 18 -7.26 20.19 -21.00
CA SER A 18 -6.68 21.54 -20.98
C SER A 18 -7.67 22.71 -21.02
N ASN A 19 -8.98 22.45 -21.13
CA ASN A 19 -10.04 23.46 -21.02
C ASN A 19 -10.70 23.48 -19.63
N TRP A 20 -10.23 22.69 -18.67
CA TRP A 20 -10.80 22.61 -17.33
C TRP A 20 -10.08 23.54 -16.33
N PRO A 21 -10.81 24.06 -15.32
CA PRO A 21 -10.21 24.86 -14.25
C PRO A 21 -9.33 24.00 -13.35
N ALA A 22 -8.47 24.64 -12.54
CA ALA A 22 -7.65 23.93 -11.57
C ALA A 22 -8.51 23.07 -10.63
N MET A 23 -8.00 21.91 -10.25
CA MET A 23 -8.70 20.95 -9.39
C MET A 23 -7.72 20.26 -8.45
N ASN A 24 -8.17 20.08 -7.21
CA ASN A 24 -7.45 19.31 -6.21
C ASN A 24 -8.20 18.03 -5.88
N ILE A 25 -7.51 16.89 -5.85
CA ILE A 25 -8.05 15.60 -5.41
C ILE A 25 -7.29 15.17 -4.16
N SER A 26 -7.97 15.26 -3.01
CA SER A 26 -7.43 14.80 -1.72
C SER A 26 -7.63 13.30 -1.51
N GLU A 27 -8.71 12.73 -2.04
CA GLU A 27 -9.01 11.29 -1.96
C GLU A 27 -9.66 10.79 -3.25
N ALA A 28 -9.27 9.58 -3.66
CA ALA A 28 -9.95 8.82 -4.70
C ALA A 28 -9.90 7.34 -4.34
N ARG A 29 -11.07 6.67 -4.33
CA ARG A 29 -11.16 5.27 -3.94
C ARG A 29 -12.37 4.57 -4.54
N LEU A 30 -12.30 3.24 -4.62
CA LEU A 30 -13.48 2.38 -4.69
C LEU A 30 -13.84 1.93 -3.28
N ALA A 31 -15.13 1.94 -2.95
CA ALA A 31 -15.63 1.46 -1.67
C ALA A 31 -16.70 0.40 -1.91
N PHE A 32 -16.47 -0.80 -1.39
CA PHE A 32 -17.42 -1.90 -1.39
C PHE A 32 -18.05 -2.00 -0.01
N LYS A 33 -19.33 -1.61 0.10
CA LYS A 33 -20.14 -1.82 1.29
C LYS A 33 -20.86 -3.16 1.15
N LEU A 34 -20.42 -4.16 1.89
CA LEU A 34 -20.96 -5.51 1.80
C LEU A 34 -22.23 -5.63 2.65
N ASN A 35 -22.96 -6.73 2.44
CA ASN A 35 -24.18 -6.99 3.21
C ASN A 35 -23.83 -7.22 4.69
N THR A 36 -24.39 -6.36 5.55
CA THR A 36 -24.17 -6.33 7.01
C THR A 36 -24.63 -7.61 7.72
N ASP A 37 -25.65 -8.27 7.19
CA ASP A 37 -26.23 -9.47 7.78
C ASP A 37 -25.40 -10.72 7.45
N LYS A 38 -24.49 -10.62 6.48
CA LYS A 38 -23.66 -11.73 6.01
C LYS A 38 -22.21 -11.62 6.46
N PHE A 39 -21.57 -10.48 6.23
CA PHE A 39 -20.13 -10.31 6.40
C PHE A 39 -19.80 -9.70 7.77
N ASN A 40 -19.11 -10.47 8.60
CA ASN A 40 -18.88 -10.13 10.01
C ASN A 40 -17.44 -10.40 10.48
N TYR A 41 -16.62 -11.06 9.66
CA TYR A 41 -15.22 -11.37 9.98
C TYR A 41 -14.32 -10.69 8.96
N MET A 42 -13.38 -9.86 9.42
CA MET A 42 -12.44 -9.13 8.56
C MET A 42 -11.07 -9.77 8.63
N ALA A 43 -10.37 -9.79 7.49
CA ALA A 43 -8.96 -10.18 7.43
C ALA A 43 -8.20 -9.23 6.49
N ILE A 44 -7.11 -8.64 6.98
CA ILE A 44 -6.26 -7.72 6.19
C ILE A 44 -4.79 -8.15 6.20
N SER A 45 -4.35 -8.90 7.21
CA SER A 45 -3.05 -9.56 7.26
C SER A 45 -3.15 -10.87 8.04
N ASP A 46 -2.09 -11.67 8.12
CA ASP A 46 -2.09 -12.88 8.97
C ASP A 46 -2.31 -12.53 10.45
N ASP A 47 -1.86 -11.35 10.90
CA ASP A 47 -1.97 -10.91 12.29
C ASP A 47 -3.21 -10.05 12.57
N ILE A 48 -3.79 -9.41 11.55
CA ILE A 48 -4.97 -8.54 11.65
C ILE A 48 -6.18 -9.22 11.02
N GLN A 49 -6.80 -10.10 11.80
CA GLN A 49 -8.08 -10.74 11.47
C GLN A 49 -8.94 -10.86 12.72
N ARG A 50 -10.25 -10.60 12.60
CA ARG A 50 -11.19 -10.73 13.71
C ARG A 50 -12.64 -10.66 13.25
N TYR A 51 -13.53 -11.13 14.11
CA TYR A 51 -14.91 -10.61 14.11
C TYR A 51 -14.87 -9.11 14.38
N MET A 52 -15.66 -8.37 13.60
CA MET A 52 -15.76 -6.92 13.71
C MET A 52 -17.09 -6.52 14.35
N PRO A 53 -17.12 -5.42 15.11
CA PRO A 53 -18.39 -4.82 15.56
C PRO A 53 -19.26 -4.40 14.37
N SER A 54 -20.55 -4.23 14.61
CA SER A 54 -21.46 -3.71 13.59
C SER A 54 -21.25 -2.20 13.40
N ALA A 55 -21.72 -1.64 12.28
CA ALA A 55 -21.69 -0.19 12.11
C ALA A 55 -22.57 0.52 13.15
N ALA A 56 -23.69 -0.09 13.53
CA ALA A 56 -24.62 0.44 14.52
C ALA A 56 -24.02 0.46 15.94
N ASP A 57 -23.05 -0.41 16.24
CA ASP A 57 -22.34 -0.38 17.52
C ASP A 57 -21.54 0.90 17.75
N ARG A 58 -21.25 1.64 16.67
CA ARG A 58 -20.54 2.92 16.75
C ARG A 58 -21.46 4.10 17.06
N ASP A 59 -22.76 3.95 16.87
CA ASP A 59 -23.74 5.02 17.05
C ASP A 59 -24.27 5.04 18.50
N GLU A 60 -24.67 6.22 18.99
CA GLU A 60 -25.34 6.32 20.30
C GLU A 60 -26.68 5.54 20.30
N PRO A 61 -27.04 4.83 21.38
CA PRO A 61 -26.37 4.76 22.69
C PRO A 61 -25.35 3.61 22.82
N ARG A 62 -25.04 2.89 21.73
CA ARG A 62 -24.13 1.72 21.76
C ARG A 62 -22.67 2.12 21.77
N GLY A 63 -22.33 3.17 21.03
CA GLY A 63 -21.00 3.76 20.95
C GLY A 63 -20.96 5.16 21.52
N THR A 64 -19.76 5.62 21.85
CA THR A 64 -19.48 7.02 22.20
C THR A 64 -18.23 7.46 21.47
N ALA A 65 -18.37 8.47 20.62
CA ALA A 65 -17.22 9.08 19.95
C ALA A 65 -16.24 9.63 20.99
N LEU A 66 -14.95 9.37 20.79
CA LEU A 66 -13.88 9.91 21.60
C LEU A 66 -13.45 11.29 21.05
N ALA A 67 -12.22 11.71 21.33
CA ALA A 67 -11.70 13.01 20.89
C ALA A 67 -11.72 13.20 19.36
N TYR A 68 -11.63 12.11 18.59
CA TYR A 68 -11.72 12.11 17.13
C TYR A 68 -12.94 11.29 16.69
N LYS A 69 -13.68 11.78 15.69
CA LYS A 69 -14.91 11.13 15.20
C LYS A 69 -14.68 9.71 14.68
N GLU A 70 -13.47 9.38 14.25
CA GLU A 70 -13.10 8.05 13.79
C GLU A 70 -12.95 7.04 14.93
N ALA A 71 -12.55 7.48 16.12
CA ALA A 71 -12.33 6.64 17.29
C ALA A 71 -13.59 6.59 18.16
N VAL A 72 -14.17 5.40 18.31
CA VAL A 72 -15.42 5.20 19.05
C VAL A 72 -15.22 4.13 20.11
N LEU A 73 -15.58 4.47 21.36
CA LEU A 73 -15.65 3.51 22.45
C LEU A 73 -16.97 2.73 22.35
N LEU A 74 -16.89 1.40 22.34
CA LEU A 74 -18.05 0.52 22.28
C LEU A 74 -18.60 0.27 23.70
N VAL A 75 -19.68 0.96 24.07
CA VAL A 75 -20.27 0.96 25.41
C VAL A 75 -21.25 -0.20 25.61
N ASN A 76 -22.15 -0.40 24.64
CA ASN A 76 -23.15 -1.46 24.65
C ASN A 76 -23.35 -2.07 23.25
N PRO A 77 -22.30 -2.69 22.67
CA PRO A 77 -22.38 -3.29 21.34
C PRO A 77 -23.33 -4.50 21.31
N GLU A 78 -23.79 -4.86 20.12
CA GLU A 78 -24.63 -6.04 19.85
C GLU A 78 -23.97 -7.32 20.31
N GLU A 79 -22.69 -7.52 19.97
CA GLU A 79 -21.88 -8.61 20.50
C GLU A 79 -21.13 -8.16 21.78
N PRO A 80 -21.45 -8.75 22.95
CA PRO A 80 -20.86 -8.31 24.23
C PRO A 80 -19.34 -8.42 24.29
N GLN A 81 -18.71 -9.25 23.45
CA GLN A 81 -17.27 -9.40 23.40
C GLN A 81 -16.54 -8.10 23.02
N PHE A 82 -17.17 -7.21 22.25
CA PHE A 82 -16.55 -5.94 21.84
C PHE A 82 -16.70 -4.83 22.88
N LYS A 83 -17.44 -5.07 23.96
CA LYS A 83 -17.68 -4.07 24.99
C LYS A 83 -16.37 -3.59 25.63
N GLY A 84 -16.25 -2.27 25.73
CA GLY A 84 -15.09 -1.58 26.27
C GLY A 84 -13.92 -1.47 25.30
N GLU A 85 -14.06 -1.93 24.05
CA GLU A 85 -13.03 -1.72 23.02
C GLU A 85 -13.21 -0.39 22.30
N VAL A 86 -12.11 0.16 21.80
CA VAL A 86 -12.13 1.28 20.85
C VAL A 86 -12.03 0.75 19.43
N ASP A 87 -12.97 1.16 18.58
CA ASP A 87 -12.92 0.92 17.14
C ASP A 87 -12.51 2.19 16.40
N ASP A 88 -11.43 2.08 15.61
CA ASP A 88 -10.92 3.14 14.74
C ASP A 88 -10.46 2.54 13.41
N LYS A 89 -11.02 3.06 12.30
CA LYS A 89 -10.69 2.62 10.95
C LYS A 89 -9.19 2.67 10.63
N TYR A 90 -8.42 3.58 11.23
CA TYR A 90 -6.98 3.74 10.99
C TYR A 90 -6.13 2.61 11.58
N GLN A 91 -6.66 1.86 12.54
CA GLN A 91 -6.03 0.64 13.08
C GLN A 91 -5.96 -0.48 12.03
N TYR A 92 -6.76 -0.38 10.97
CA TYR A 92 -6.84 -1.34 9.87
C TYR A 92 -6.21 -0.81 8.57
N SER A 93 -5.24 0.08 8.69
CA SER A 93 -4.38 0.49 7.57
C SER A 93 -3.26 -0.52 7.34
N LEU A 94 -2.67 -0.51 6.14
CA LEU A 94 -1.44 -1.23 5.82
C LEU A 94 -0.53 -0.37 4.95
N ASP A 95 0.78 -0.63 5.00
CA ASP A 95 1.74 -0.07 4.05
C ASP A 95 1.39 -0.54 2.64
N ASN A 96 1.62 0.30 1.64
CA ASN A 96 1.34 -0.03 0.25
C ASN A 96 2.01 -1.34 -0.19
N LYS A 97 3.26 -1.58 0.25
CA LYS A 97 4.01 -2.80 -0.07
C LYS A 97 3.34 -4.09 0.44
N ASP A 98 2.61 -4.01 1.56
CA ASP A 98 1.99 -5.17 2.21
C ASP A 98 0.51 -5.33 1.85
N ASN A 99 -0.13 -4.25 1.37
CA ASN A 99 -1.54 -4.21 0.99
C ASN A 99 -1.80 -4.89 -0.37
N VAL A 100 -1.59 -6.21 -0.41
CA VAL A 100 -1.78 -7.06 -1.60
C VAL A 100 -3.17 -7.69 -1.62
N VAL A 101 -3.68 -8.14 -0.46
CA VAL A 101 -5.01 -8.74 -0.33
C VAL A 101 -5.62 -8.43 1.03
N HIS A 102 -6.88 -8.03 1.05
CA HIS A 102 -7.66 -7.82 2.27
C HIS A 102 -9.14 -7.96 1.98
N GLY A 103 -9.98 -8.17 3.00
CA GLY A 103 -11.38 -8.44 2.76
C GLY A 103 -12.22 -8.82 3.96
N TRP A 104 -13.34 -9.47 3.66
CA TRP A 104 -14.34 -9.92 4.62
C TRP A 104 -14.78 -11.35 4.33
N ILE A 105 -15.16 -12.06 5.39
CA ILE A 105 -15.73 -13.41 5.35
C ILE A 105 -17.12 -13.37 5.95
N SER A 106 -18.06 -14.07 5.30
CA SER A 106 -19.39 -14.32 5.83
C SER A 106 -19.42 -15.54 6.75
N SER A 107 -18.78 -15.43 7.91
CA SER A 107 -18.42 -16.58 8.75
C SER A 107 -19.63 -17.34 9.32
N ASN A 108 -20.74 -16.65 9.57
CA ASN A 108 -21.96 -17.22 10.15
C ASN A 108 -22.94 -17.78 9.10
N HIS A 109 -22.63 -17.65 7.80
CA HIS A 109 -23.50 -18.13 6.74
C HIS A 109 -23.30 -19.64 6.53
N PRO A 110 -24.36 -20.44 6.26
CA PRO A 110 -24.23 -21.89 6.03
C PRO A 110 -23.25 -22.26 4.90
N ASN A 111 -23.09 -21.35 3.93
CA ASN A 111 -22.06 -21.39 2.90
C ASN A 111 -21.13 -20.18 3.09
N PRO A 112 -20.05 -20.28 3.89
CA PRO A 112 -19.13 -19.17 4.09
C PRO A 112 -18.47 -18.73 2.78
N MET A 113 -18.48 -17.43 2.53
CA MET A 113 -17.87 -16.80 1.37
C MET A 113 -16.86 -15.75 1.81
N GLY A 114 -15.77 -15.63 1.06
CA GLY A 114 -14.83 -14.52 1.17
C GLY A 114 -15.07 -13.49 0.07
N PHE A 115 -14.96 -12.22 0.42
CA PHE A 115 -14.89 -11.08 -0.50
C PHE A 115 -13.54 -10.42 -0.31
N TRP A 116 -12.72 -10.40 -1.36
CA TRP A 116 -11.33 -9.97 -1.29
C TRP A 116 -11.01 -8.90 -2.32
N VAL A 117 -10.35 -7.83 -1.89
CA VAL A 117 -9.72 -6.85 -2.75
C VAL A 117 -8.27 -7.28 -2.96
N ILE A 118 -7.90 -7.64 -4.19
CA ILE A 118 -6.54 -8.00 -4.58
C ILE A 118 -5.92 -6.86 -5.39
N THR A 119 -4.79 -6.34 -4.93
CA THR A 119 -3.99 -5.31 -5.61
C THR A 119 -2.69 -5.93 -6.11
N PRO A 120 -2.62 -6.36 -7.40
CA PRO A 120 -1.45 -7.07 -7.92
C PRO A 120 -0.25 -6.16 -8.19
N SER A 121 -0.45 -4.85 -8.26
CA SER A 121 0.59 -3.85 -8.48
C SER A 121 0.24 -2.54 -7.80
N ASN A 122 1.24 -1.91 -7.20
CA ASN A 122 1.12 -0.58 -6.60
C ASN A 122 1.47 0.55 -7.57
N GLU A 123 1.64 0.29 -8.88
CA GLU A 123 2.22 1.29 -9.80
C GLU A 123 1.47 2.63 -9.84
N PHE A 124 0.16 2.57 -9.62
CA PHE A 124 -0.74 3.72 -9.66
C PHE A 124 -0.83 4.46 -8.31
N LYS A 125 -0.36 3.86 -7.22
CA LYS A 125 -0.40 4.44 -5.87
C LYS A 125 0.68 5.52 -5.71
N SER A 126 0.51 6.36 -4.70
CA SER A 126 1.37 7.50 -4.38
C SER A 126 2.16 7.26 -3.09
N GLY A 127 3.26 8.01 -2.91
CA GLY A 127 4.08 8.03 -1.69
C GLY A 127 4.89 6.77 -1.41
N GLY A 128 5.14 5.96 -2.44
CA GLY A 128 6.04 4.82 -2.37
C GLY A 128 5.55 3.66 -1.48
N PRO A 129 6.47 2.72 -1.14
CA PRO A 129 6.13 1.42 -0.57
C PRO A 129 5.65 1.51 0.88
N MET A 130 6.16 2.47 1.66
CA MET A 130 5.88 2.64 3.09
C MET A 130 4.66 3.50 3.37
N LYS A 131 4.09 4.20 2.37
CA LYS A 131 2.87 4.98 2.60
C LYS A 131 1.75 4.03 3.03
N ARG A 132 1.11 4.37 4.14
CA ARG A 132 -0.03 3.65 4.68
C ARG A 132 -1.33 4.12 4.06
N GLU A 133 -2.23 3.17 3.82
CA GLU A 133 -3.58 3.43 3.35
C GLU A 133 -4.60 2.53 4.03
N LEU A 134 -5.85 2.99 4.02
CA LEU A 134 -6.99 2.23 4.54
C LEU A 134 -7.22 0.97 3.71
N THR A 135 -7.67 -0.10 4.38
CA THR A 135 -7.98 -1.39 3.76
C THR A 135 -9.46 -1.74 3.93
N SER A 136 -9.78 -2.76 4.72
CA SER A 136 -11.13 -3.06 5.21
C SER A 136 -11.33 -2.48 6.61
N HIS A 137 -12.55 -2.09 6.95
CA HIS A 137 -12.91 -1.60 8.30
C HIS A 137 -14.41 -1.79 8.58
N VAL A 138 -14.80 -1.54 9.83
CA VAL A 138 -16.18 -1.63 10.38
C VAL A 138 -17.29 -1.24 9.39
N GLY A 139 -18.43 -1.94 9.47
CA GLY A 139 -19.58 -1.77 8.57
C GLY A 139 -19.35 -2.45 7.22
N PRO A 140 -19.16 -3.78 7.23
CA PRO A 140 -18.28 -4.56 6.35
C PRO A 140 -17.85 -3.84 5.07
N THR A 141 -16.89 -2.93 5.22
CA THR A 141 -16.40 -2.05 4.16
C THR A 141 -15.03 -2.53 3.71
N SER A 142 -14.82 -2.64 2.40
CA SER A 142 -13.50 -2.82 1.79
C SER A 142 -13.20 -1.67 0.85
N LEU A 143 -12.03 -1.06 1.00
CA LEU A 143 -11.58 0.07 0.21
C LEU A 143 -10.47 -0.34 -0.75
N THR A 144 -10.50 0.23 -1.95
CA THR A 144 -9.31 0.33 -2.81
C THR A 144 -8.93 1.79 -2.85
N MET A 145 -7.93 2.18 -2.06
CA MET A 145 -7.39 3.54 -2.07
C MET A 145 -6.52 3.74 -3.33
N PHE A 146 -6.91 4.69 -4.17
CA PHE A 146 -6.12 5.10 -5.34
C PHE A 146 -5.26 6.33 -5.03
N LEU A 147 -5.87 7.33 -4.39
CA LEU A 147 -5.24 8.56 -3.92
C LEU A 147 -5.76 8.85 -2.51
N GLY A 148 -4.91 9.37 -1.63
CA GLY A 148 -5.30 9.69 -0.26
C GLY A 148 -4.21 10.46 0.48
N THR A 149 -4.62 11.47 1.25
CA THR A 149 -3.74 12.29 2.12
C THR A 149 -3.35 11.59 3.42
N HIS A 150 -3.86 10.38 3.69
CA HIS A 150 -3.58 9.65 4.92
C HIS A 150 -2.08 9.53 5.19
N TYR A 151 -1.67 9.91 6.41
CA TYR A 151 -0.31 9.84 6.96
C TYR A 151 0.73 10.80 6.34
N ILE A 152 0.35 11.64 5.37
CA ILE A 152 1.25 12.62 4.75
C ILE A 152 0.64 14.04 4.78
N GLY A 153 -0.70 14.14 4.82
CA GLY A 153 -1.40 15.43 4.86
C GLY A 153 -1.48 16.09 3.48
N ASP A 154 -1.50 17.41 3.48
CA ASP A 154 -1.73 18.21 2.27
C ASP A 154 -0.58 18.12 1.25
N ASP A 155 0.61 17.70 1.70
CA ASP A 155 1.82 17.59 0.88
C ASP A 155 1.71 16.55 -0.25
N ILE A 156 0.73 15.63 -0.20
CA ILE A 156 0.50 14.62 -1.25
C ILE A 156 -0.81 14.82 -2.03
N VAL A 157 -1.52 15.93 -1.80
CA VAL A 157 -2.74 16.25 -2.56
C VAL A 157 -2.43 16.33 -4.04
N LEU A 158 -3.25 15.68 -4.87
CA LEU A 158 -3.15 15.81 -6.32
C LEU A 158 -3.65 17.18 -6.75
N ASN A 159 -2.71 18.09 -7.00
CA ASN A 159 -2.98 19.45 -7.46
C ASN A 159 -2.81 19.54 -8.98
N ILE A 160 -3.92 19.72 -9.71
CA ILE A 160 -3.92 19.85 -11.17
C ILE A 160 -4.18 21.32 -11.51
N GLY A 161 -3.24 21.95 -12.22
CA GLY A 161 -3.37 23.36 -12.62
C GLY A 161 -4.48 23.60 -13.64
N GLY A 162 -4.98 24.83 -13.70
CA GLY A 162 -5.93 25.23 -14.74
C GLY A 162 -5.31 25.07 -16.13
N GLY A 163 -5.98 24.32 -17.00
CA GLY A 163 -5.48 23.97 -18.33
C GLY A 163 -4.36 22.93 -18.39
N GLU A 164 -3.92 22.38 -17.26
CA GLU A 164 -2.97 21.26 -17.23
C GLU A 164 -3.65 19.99 -17.75
N TYR A 165 -3.09 19.33 -18.76
CA TYR A 165 -3.57 18.00 -19.14
C TYR A 165 -3.01 16.96 -18.18
N TRP A 166 -3.88 16.16 -17.57
CA TRP A 166 -3.48 15.05 -16.71
C TRP A 166 -4.40 13.84 -16.94
N LYS A 167 -3.81 12.66 -17.10
CA LYS A 167 -4.58 11.42 -17.26
C LYS A 167 -3.88 10.27 -16.56
N LYS A 168 -4.61 9.53 -15.74
CA LYS A 168 -4.06 8.38 -14.99
C LYS A 168 -5.06 7.23 -14.93
N VAL A 169 -4.55 6.05 -15.29
CA VAL A 169 -5.20 4.76 -15.00
C VAL A 169 -4.85 4.33 -13.58
N LEU A 170 -5.87 4.04 -12.79
CA LEU A 170 -5.83 3.61 -11.38
C LEU A 170 -6.33 2.17 -11.28
N GLY A 171 -5.47 1.24 -10.88
CA GLY A 171 -5.70 -0.21 -11.00
C GLY A 171 -5.13 -0.81 -12.31
N PRO A 172 -5.63 -1.98 -12.76
CA PRO A 172 -6.74 -2.74 -12.18
C PRO A 172 -6.44 -3.44 -10.85
N VAL A 173 -7.45 -3.47 -9.99
CA VAL A 173 -7.56 -4.39 -8.86
C VAL A 173 -8.52 -5.53 -9.21
N PHE A 174 -8.36 -6.68 -8.55
CA PHE A 174 -9.23 -7.84 -8.72
C PHE A 174 -10.08 -8.03 -7.47
N ILE A 175 -11.40 -8.01 -7.65
CA ILE A 175 -12.35 -8.38 -6.60
C ILE A 175 -12.58 -9.88 -6.73
N TYR A 176 -12.05 -10.63 -5.78
CA TYR A 176 -12.10 -12.08 -5.75
C TYR A 176 -13.13 -12.58 -4.76
N LEU A 177 -13.87 -13.60 -5.17
CA LEU A 177 -14.87 -14.28 -4.37
C LEU A 177 -14.51 -15.77 -4.30
N ASN A 178 -14.44 -16.30 -3.09
CA ASN A 178 -14.30 -17.73 -2.87
C ASN A 178 -15.33 -18.21 -1.85
N SER A 179 -15.55 -19.52 -1.82
CA SER A 179 -16.48 -20.16 -0.89
C SER A 179 -15.87 -21.42 -0.33
N SER A 180 -16.12 -21.71 0.95
CA SER A 180 -15.70 -22.95 1.58
C SER A 180 -16.93 -23.81 1.85
N PRO A 181 -17.01 -25.04 1.31
CA PRO A 181 -18.12 -25.94 1.59
C PRO A 181 -18.07 -26.50 3.02
N LYS A 182 -16.92 -26.37 3.71
CA LYS A 182 -16.77 -26.78 5.10
C LYS A 182 -17.03 -25.59 6.01
N HIS A 183 -18.15 -25.64 6.72
CA HIS A 183 -18.53 -24.62 7.68
C HIS A 183 -17.40 -24.36 8.70
N GLY A 184 -17.07 -23.08 8.92
CA GLY A 184 -16.10 -22.65 9.94
C GLY A 184 -14.62 -22.64 9.54
N ASP A 185 -14.23 -23.10 8.34
CA ASP A 185 -12.82 -23.00 7.90
C ASP A 185 -12.51 -21.62 7.28
N LEU A 186 -12.54 -20.60 8.13
CA LEU A 186 -12.21 -19.21 7.75
C LEU A 186 -10.77 -19.09 7.25
N ARG A 187 -9.87 -19.92 7.81
CA ARG A 187 -8.46 -19.96 7.44
C ARG A 187 -8.29 -20.41 6.00
N ALA A 188 -9.03 -21.42 5.53
CA ALA A 188 -8.96 -21.86 4.14
C ALA A 188 -9.37 -20.74 3.16
N LEU A 189 -10.42 -19.98 3.46
CA LEU A 189 -10.84 -18.84 2.63
C LEU A 189 -9.74 -17.78 2.52
N TRP A 190 -9.07 -17.47 3.62
CA TRP A 190 -7.95 -16.53 3.64
C TRP A 190 -6.71 -17.06 2.90
N GLN A 191 -6.31 -18.32 3.11
CA GLN A 191 -5.15 -18.89 2.41
C GLN A 191 -5.39 -18.97 0.90
N ASP A 192 -6.60 -19.34 0.48
CA ASP A 192 -6.98 -19.34 -0.93
C ASP A 192 -6.94 -17.92 -1.53
N ALA A 193 -7.43 -16.91 -0.81
CA ALA A 193 -7.32 -15.51 -1.25
C ALA A 193 -5.86 -15.05 -1.41
N LYS A 194 -4.96 -15.43 -0.50
CA LYS A 194 -3.52 -15.17 -0.63
C LYS A 194 -2.92 -15.88 -1.85
N ALA A 195 -3.28 -17.13 -2.09
CA ALA A 195 -2.81 -17.89 -3.25
C ALA A 195 -3.31 -17.26 -4.57
N GLN A 196 -4.58 -16.83 -4.60
CA GLN A 196 -5.13 -16.10 -5.73
C GLN A 196 -4.41 -14.76 -5.95
N ALA A 197 -4.08 -14.05 -4.87
CA ALA A 197 -3.34 -12.79 -4.97
C ALA A 197 -1.96 -12.97 -5.62
N GLN A 198 -1.21 -14.01 -5.24
CA GLN A 198 0.06 -14.35 -5.88
C GLN A 198 -0.09 -14.71 -7.36
N THR A 199 -1.19 -15.40 -7.70
CA THR A 199 -1.55 -15.70 -9.09
C THR A 199 -1.84 -14.42 -9.89
N GLU A 200 -2.47 -13.42 -9.28
CA GLU A 200 -2.74 -12.14 -9.95
C GLU A 200 -1.47 -11.28 -10.09
N VAL A 201 -0.56 -11.30 -9.10
CA VAL A 201 0.77 -10.67 -9.19
C VAL A 201 1.57 -11.27 -10.35
N SER A 202 1.58 -12.60 -10.51
CA SER A 202 2.33 -13.27 -11.59
C SER A 202 1.76 -13.03 -13.00
N LYS A 203 0.46 -12.69 -13.09
CA LYS A 203 -0.19 -12.29 -14.34
C LYS A 203 0.03 -10.81 -14.69
N TRP A 204 0.61 -10.01 -13.79
CA TRP A 204 0.83 -8.60 -14.04
C TRP A 204 1.97 -8.38 -15.05
N PRO A 205 1.80 -7.47 -16.05
CA PRO A 205 0.62 -6.67 -16.35
C PRO A 205 -0.40 -7.45 -17.20
N TYR A 206 -1.68 -7.21 -16.94
CA TYR A 206 -2.75 -7.92 -17.63
C TYR A 206 -2.80 -7.64 -19.15
N SER A 207 -3.10 -8.68 -19.94
CA SER A 207 -3.24 -8.57 -21.40
C SER A 207 -4.65 -8.19 -21.87
N PHE A 208 -5.66 -8.48 -21.05
CA PHE A 208 -7.08 -8.38 -21.40
C PHE A 208 -7.72 -6.98 -21.34
N PRO A 209 -7.23 -5.98 -20.55
CA PRO A 209 -7.83 -4.65 -20.58
C PRO A 209 -7.84 -4.09 -22.01
N LYS A 210 -8.99 -3.58 -22.45
CA LYS A 210 -9.19 -3.08 -23.83
C LYS A 210 -8.93 -1.59 -23.98
N SER A 211 -8.98 -0.82 -22.88
CA SER A 211 -8.73 0.62 -22.95
C SER A 211 -7.32 0.90 -23.52
N PRO A 212 -7.18 1.84 -24.47
CA PRO A 212 -5.88 2.23 -25.01
C PRO A 212 -4.98 2.90 -23.96
N ASP A 213 -5.58 3.48 -22.91
CA ASP A 213 -4.89 4.17 -21.81
C ASP A 213 -4.15 3.21 -20.87
N PHE A 214 -4.57 1.93 -20.86
CA PHE A 214 -3.87 0.90 -20.09
C PHE A 214 -2.61 0.44 -20.85
N ALA A 215 -1.44 0.65 -20.24
CA ALA A 215 -0.17 0.18 -20.77
C ALA A 215 -0.05 -1.34 -20.58
N LYS A 216 -0.14 -2.10 -21.68
CA LYS A 216 0.10 -3.56 -21.70
C LYS A 216 1.60 -3.89 -21.62
N ALA A 217 1.93 -5.17 -21.45
CA ALA A 217 3.31 -5.66 -21.37
C ALA A 217 4.24 -5.08 -22.46
N GLY A 218 3.83 -5.13 -23.73
CA GLY A 218 4.64 -4.61 -24.85
C GLY A 218 4.83 -3.08 -24.88
N LYS A 219 4.14 -2.32 -24.01
CA LYS A 219 4.30 -0.85 -23.85
C LYS A 219 5.17 -0.49 -22.64
N ARG A 220 5.88 -1.47 -22.06
CA ARG A 220 6.65 -1.36 -20.83
C ARG A 220 8.09 -1.82 -21.08
N GLY A 221 9.00 -1.41 -20.20
CA GLY A 221 10.39 -1.84 -20.19
C GLY A 221 10.81 -2.36 -18.82
N SER A 222 12.12 -2.55 -18.65
CA SER A 222 12.75 -2.92 -17.39
C SER A 222 13.99 -2.09 -17.11
N VAL A 223 14.31 -1.96 -15.82
CA VAL A 223 15.54 -1.31 -15.34
C VAL A 223 16.24 -2.25 -14.36
N THR A 224 17.53 -2.47 -14.57
CA THR A 224 18.41 -3.27 -13.71
C THR A 224 19.59 -2.45 -13.25
N GLY A 225 20.28 -2.95 -12.23
CA GLY A 225 21.54 -2.42 -11.77
C GLY A 225 21.92 -3.03 -10.43
N ARG A 226 22.95 -2.47 -9.81
CA ARG A 226 23.40 -2.86 -8.48
C ARG A 226 23.68 -1.63 -7.64
N LEU A 227 23.02 -1.51 -6.50
CA LEU A 227 23.23 -0.42 -5.55
C LEU A 227 24.17 -0.85 -4.43
N MET A 228 25.24 -0.11 -4.27
CA MET A 228 26.24 -0.25 -3.21
C MET A 228 26.21 0.97 -2.30
N VAL A 229 26.63 0.83 -1.04
CA VAL A 229 26.83 1.93 -0.10
C VAL A 229 28.31 2.07 0.19
N ARG A 230 28.81 3.32 0.15
CA ARG A 230 30.15 3.67 0.59
C ARG A 230 30.07 4.77 1.64
N ASP A 231 30.16 4.35 2.90
CA ASP A 231 30.25 5.27 4.03
C ASP A 231 31.71 5.43 4.45
N ARG A 232 32.35 6.51 3.98
CA ARG A 232 33.76 6.83 4.23
C ARG A 232 34.18 6.87 5.71
N PHE A 233 33.23 7.01 6.64
CA PHE A 233 33.52 7.04 8.08
C PHE A 233 33.34 5.68 8.75
N MET A 234 32.70 4.72 8.08
CA MET A 234 32.57 3.33 8.54
C MET A 234 33.55 2.42 7.80
N ARG A 235 33.57 2.48 6.46
CA ARG A 235 34.41 1.67 5.59
C ARG A 235 34.66 2.36 4.25
N LYS A 236 35.89 2.30 3.75
CA LYS A 236 36.27 2.93 2.46
C LYS A 236 35.79 2.16 1.22
N ASP A 237 35.52 0.87 1.37
CA ASP A 237 35.08 -0.01 0.27
C ASP A 237 33.57 0.09 0.03
N ASP A 238 33.16 -0.23 -1.19
CA ASP A 238 31.75 -0.41 -1.54
C ASP A 238 31.17 -1.66 -0.87
N MET A 239 30.04 -1.49 -0.18
CA MET A 239 29.34 -2.55 0.50
C MET A 239 27.99 -2.82 -0.17
N PRO A 240 27.61 -4.09 -0.38
CA PRO A 240 26.28 -4.42 -0.88
C PRO A 240 25.18 -3.86 0.02
N THR A 241 24.12 -3.35 -0.60
CA THR A 241 22.94 -2.86 0.13
C THR A 241 21.94 -3.99 0.31
N ARG A 242 21.92 -4.59 1.51
CA ARG A 242 20.94 -5.63 1.81
C ARG A 242 19.58 -4.98 2.01
N MET A 243 18.56 -5.45 1.28
CA MET A 243 17.17 -4.98 1.42
C MET A 243 16.96 -3.48 1.15
N ALA A 244 17.80 -2.86 0.31
CA ALA A 244 17.53 -1.51 -0.16
C ALA A 244 16.20 -1.46 -0.92
N TYR A 245 15.40 -0.44 -0.65
CA TYR A 245 14.23 -0.13 -1.46
C TYR A 245 14.67 0.76 -2.60
N ILE A 246 14.39 0.33 -3.83
CA ILE A 246 14.83 1.01 -5.04
C ILE A 246 13.60 1.23 -5.91
N GLY A 247 13.41 2.46 -6.38
CA GLY A 247 12.24 2.80 -7.15
C GLY A 247 12.44 3.85 -8.22
N LEU A 248 11.53 3.85 -9.19
CA LEU A 248 11.41 4.86 -10.24
C LEU A 248 10.17 5.68 -9.95
N ALA A 249 10.33 7.00 -9.92
CA ALA A 249 9.25 7.96 -9.77
C ALA A 249 9.50 9.17 -10.68
N ALA A 250 8.57 10.13 -10.71
CA ALA A 250 8.74 11.34 -11.51
C ALA A 250 10.06 12.06 -11.14
N PRO A 251 10.75 12.68 -12.12
CA PRO A 251 11.93 13.47 -11.84
C PRO A 251 11.68 14.58 -10.82
N GLY A 252 12.65 14.81 -9.94
CA GLY A 252 12.50 15.78 -8.85
C GLY A 252 13.74 15.87 -7.96
N GLN A 253 13.58 16.46 -6.78
CA GLN A 253 14.63 16.50 -5.75
C GLN A 253 14.76 15.13 -5.04
N PRO A 254 15.89 14.85 -4.37
CA PRO A 254 15.98 13.70 -3.48
C PRO A 254 14.80 13.65 -2.50
N GLY A 255 14.21 12.46 -2.32
CA GLY A 255 13.04 12.26 -1.45
C GLY A 255 11.67 12.69 -2.03
N SER A 256 11.62 13.42 -3.16
CA SER A 256 10.35 13.91 -3.73
C SER A 256 9.35 12.82 -4.12
N TRP A 257 9.81 11.58 -4.33
CA TRP A 257 8.95 10.42 -4.55
C TRP A 257 7.96 10.17 -3.40
N ALA A 258 8.28 10.58 -2.17
CA ALA A 258 7.45 10.33 -0.99
C ALA A 258 6.16 11.17 -1.00
N THR A 259 6.16 12.31 -1.68
CA THR A 259 5.00 13.21 -1.84
C THR A 259 4.48 13.26 -3.28
N GLU A 260 5.12 12.55 -4.21
CA GLU A 260 4.70 12.51 -5.61
C GLU A 260 3.39 11.71 -5.81
N CYS A 261 2.40 12.34 -6.44
CA CYS A 261 1.07 11.76 -6.64
C CYS A 261 0.52 11.78 -8.08
N LYS A 262 1.07 12.61 -8.98
CA LYS A 262 0.63 12.75 -10.38
C LYS A 262 1.05 11.55 -11.23
N GLY A 263 2.31 11.13 -11.09
CA GLY A 263 2.94 10.09 -11.88
C GLY A 263 2.68 8.67 -11.40
N TYR A 264 3.32 7.73 -12.09
CA TYR A 264 3.43 6.33 -11.67
C TYR A 264 4.71 6.12 -10.88
N GLN A 265 4.70 5.18 -9.94
CA GLN A 265 5.90 4.78 -9.22
C GLN A 265 6.12 3.27 -9.30
N PHE A 266 7.36 2.83 -9.36
CA PHE A 266 7.70 1.41 -9.45
C PHE A 266 8.77 1.10 -8.42
N TRP A 267 8.56 0.10 -7.59
CA TRP A 267 9.45 -0.19 -6.47
C TRP A 267 9.81 -1.66 -6.42
N THR A 268 11.05 -1.94 -6.01
CA THR A 268 11.58 -3.28 -5.75
C THR A 268 12.49 -3.24 -4.54
N THR A 269 12.91 -4.41 -4.08
CA THR A 269 13.91 -4.55 -3.02
C THR A 269 15.15 -5.20 -3.60
N ALA A 270 16.32 -4.66 -3.29
CA ALA A 270 17.59 -5.22 -3.73
C ALA A 270 17.84 -6.60 -3.08
N THR A 271 18.51 -7.48 -3.84
CA THR A 271 19.00 -8.76 -3.34
C THR A 271 20.12 -8.54 -2.31
N SER A 272 20.60 -9.62 -1.69
CA SER A 272 21.70 -9.55 -0.72
C SER A 272 23.02 -9.00 -1.28
N CYS A 273 23.21 -9.05 -2.60
CA CYS A 273 24.39 -8.46 -3.27
C CYS A 273 24.14 -7.04 -3.81
N GLY A 274 23.01 -6.40 -3.45
CA GLY A 274 22.64 -5.06 -3.92
C GLY A 274 22.06 -5.02 -5.32
N SER A 275 21.96 -6.15 -6.02
CA SER A 275 21.39 -6.19 -7.37
C SER A 275 19.88 -5.99 -7.32
N PHE A 276 19.32 -5.29 -8.30
CA PHE A 276 17.89 -5.05 -8.39
C PHE A 276 17.37 -5.21 -9.81
N THR A 277 16.06 -5.46 -9.89
CA THR A 277 15.32 -5.47 -11.15
C THR A 277 13.96 -4.84 -10.90
N ILE A 278 13.66 -3.79 -11.66
CA ILE A 278 12.33 -3.18 -11.74
C ILE A 278 11.77 -3.53 -13.11
N GLY A 279 10.90 -4.55 -13.15
CA GLY A 279 10.23 -4.99 -14.36
C GLY A 279 8.93 -4.22 -14.62
N ASN A 280 8.38 -4.38 -15.84
CA ASN A 280 7.07 -3.88 -16.22
C ASN A 280 6.88 -2.36 -16.03
N VAL A 281 7.96 -1.58 -16.15
CA VAL A 281 7.94 -0.12 -15.98
C VAL A 281 7.27 0.52 -17.18
N ARG A 282 6.30 1.41 -16.94
CA ARG A 282 5.63 2.14 -18.03
C ARG A 282 6.62 3.03 -18.75
N ALA A 283 6.48 3.15 -20.07
CA ALA A 283 7.26 4.13 -20.83
C ALA A 283 7.08 5.55 -20.24
N GLY A 284 8.18 6.28 -20.10
CA GLY A 284 8.24 7.56 -19.40
C GLY A 284 9.66 7.95 -19.01
N VAL A 285 9.78 9.14 -18.42
CA VAL A 285 11.05 9.66 -17.89
C VAL A 285 10.95 9.65 -16.37
N TYR A 286 11.97 9.09 -15.72
CA TYR A 286 12.00 8.88 -14.27
C TYR A 286 13.36 9.30 -13.70
N ASN A 287 13.42 9.55 -12.39
CA ASN A 287 14.66 9.38 -11.64
C ASN A 287 14.59 8.07 -10.85
N LEU A 288 15.74 7.44 -10.63
CA LEU A 288 15.87 6.32 -9.70
C LEU A 288 16.15 6.86 -8.31
N TYR A 289 15.32 6.46 -7.35
CA TYR A 289 15.43 6.75 -5.94
C TYR A 289 15.74 5.48 -5.18
N ALA A 290 16.43 5.60 -4.06
CA ALA A 290 16.57 4.49 -3.13
C ALA A 290 16.74 4.95 -1.70
N TRP A 291 16.42 4.08 -0.77
CA TRP A 291 16.80 4.21 0.63
C TRP A 291 17.21 2.82 1.14
N VAL A 292 18.13 2.81 2.10
CA VAL A 292 18.71 1.56 2.61
C VAL A 292 18.48 1.53 4.12
N PRO A 293 17.75 0.54 4.67
CA PRO A 293 17.58 0.44 6.10
C PRO A 293 18.92 0.48 6.85
N GLY A 294 19.03 1.34 7.86
CA GLY A 294 20.25 1.54 8.64
C GLY A 294 21.31 2.42 7.98
N VAL A 295 21.00 3.04 6.84
CA VAL A 295 21.86 4.01 6.18
C VAL A 295 21.16 5.36 6.15
N LEU A 296 21.83 6.38 6.68
CA LEU A 296 21.28 7.74 6.73
C LEU A 296 21.06 8.31 5.32
N GLY A 297 19.88 8.90 5.11
CA GLY A 297 19.53 9.70 3.94
C GLY A 297 18.92 8.94 2.77
N ASP A 298 18.48 9.69 1.77
CA ASP A 298 17.93 9.16 0.52
C ASP A 298 18.97 9.23 -0.61
N TYR A 299 18.99 8.17 -1.41
CA TYR A 299 19.72 8.13 -2.67
C TYR A 299 18.84 8.59 -3.83
N MET A 300 19.45 9.33 -4.75
CA MET A 300 18.87 9.63 -6.06
C MET A 300 19.95 9.51 -7.14
N TYR A 301 19.69 8.71 -8.18
CA TYR A 301 20.46 8.74 -9.40
C TYR A 301 20.04 9.97 -10.22
N THR A 302 20.96 10.91 -10.39
CA THR A 302 20.67 12.24 -10.94
C THR A 302 20.37 12.24 -12.44
N CYS A 303 20.90 11.26 -13.19
CA CYS A 303 20.57 11.14 -14.60
C CYS A 303 19.16 10.59 -14.79
N ALA A 304 18.41 11.21 -15.70
CA ALA A 304 17.07 10.76 -16.06
C ALA A 304 17.12 9.36 -16.70
N VAL A 305 16.26 8.47 -16.22
CA VAL A 305 16.04 7.12 -16.75
C VAL A 305 14.85 7.18 -17.70
N THR A 306 15.13 7.15 -19.01
CA THR A 306 14.08 7.18 -20.05
C THR A 306 13.71 5.77 -20.46
N VAL A 307 12.55 5.30 -20.02
CA VAL A 307 12.01 3.99 -20.36
C VAL A 307 11.18 4.09 -21.63
N THR A 308 11.48 3.25 -22.61
CA THR A 308 10.71 3.10 -23.85
C THR A 308 10.11 1.69 -23.95
N PRO A 309 9.05 1.48 -24.75
CA PRO A 309 8.47 0.16 -24.93
C PRO A 309 9.50 -0.91 -25.32
N GLY A 310 9.57 -2.01 -24.56
CA GLY A 310 10.46 -3.13 -24.80
C GLY A 310 11.93 -2.92 -24.41
N CYS A 311 12.30 -1.76 -23.87
CA CYS A 311 13.69 -1.53 -23.47
C CYS A 311 14.06 -2.33 -22.22
N ALA A 312 15.32 -2.77 -22.16
CA ALA A 312 15.98 -3.26 -20.97
C ALA A 312 17.17 -2.34 -20.68
N ILE A 313 17.06 -1.52 -19.64
CA ILE A 313 18.07 -0.55 -19.25
C ILE A 313 18.91 -1.17 -18.13
N ASP A 314 20.23 -1.22 -18.32
CA ASP A 314 21.17 -1.56 -17.26
C ASP A 314 21.89 -0.29 -16.80
N LEU A 315 21.72 0.06 -15.54
CA LEU A 315 22.38 1.20 -14.91
C LEU A 315 23.77 0.84 -14.35
N GLY A 316 24.15 -0.44 -14.41
CA GLY A 316 25.41 -0.93 -13.87
C GLY A 316 25.52 -0.76 -12.36
N ASP A 317 26.73 -0.49 -11.89
CA ASP A 317 27.01 -0.27 -10.47
C ASP A 317 26.77 1.19 -10.07
N LEU A 318 25.89 1.38 -9.09
CA LEU A 318 25.55 2.64 -8.47
C LEU A 318 26.11 2.68 -7.05
N VAL A 319 26.61 3.83 -6.61
CA VAL A 319 27.16 4.02 -5.26
C VAL A 319 26.38 5.11 -4.54
N PHE A 320 25.75 4.74 -3.43
CA PHE A 320 25.16 5.66 -2.47
C PHE A 320 26.23 6.10 -1.46
N LEU A 321 26.47 7.42 -1.42
CA LEU A 321 27.30 8.09 -0.43
C LEU A 321 26.38 8.71 0.63
N PRO A 322 26.27 8.11 1.84
CA PRO A 322 25.45 8.69 2.90
C PRO A 322 25.93 10.11 3.23
N PRO A 323 25.03 11.07 3.53
CA PRO A 323 25.34 12.48 3.67
C PRO A 323 25.99 12.80 5.03
N ARG A 324 27.06 12.07 5.39
CA ARG A 324 27.80 12.26 6.64
C ARG A 324 28.85 13.37 6.49
N SER A 325 28.91 14.25 7.50
CA SER A 325 29.97 15.26 7.62
C SER A 325 31.17 14.79 8.45
N GLY A 326 31.01 13.74 9.24
CA GLY A 326 32.05 13.18 10.12
C GLY A 326 31.67 11.78 10.65
N PRO A 327 32.55 11.16 11.45
CA PRO A 327 32.20 9.95 12.20
C PRO A 327 31.03 10.18 13.15
N THR A 328 30.13 9.20 13.27
CA THR A 328 29.04 9.22 14.24
C THR A 328 29.59 9.06 15.66
N LEU A 329 29.33 10.03 16.55
CA LEU A 329 29.70 9.93 17.98
C LEU A 329 28.65 9.13 18.76
N TRP A 330 27.39 9.38 18.46
CA TRP A 330 26.22 8.68 18.98
C TRP A 330 25.06 8.85 18.00
N GLU A 331 24.10 7.92 18.05
CA GLU A 331 22.88 7.94 17.26
C GLU A 331 21.73 7.52 18.17
N ILE A 332 20.58 8.16 18.03
CA ILE A 332 19.33 7.69 18.64
C ILE A 332 18.49 7.17 17.50
N GLY A 333 18.43 5.85 17.45
CA GLY A 333 17.64 5.11 16.50
C GLY A 333 18.42 4.55 15.31
N VAL A 334 17.75 3.74 14.50
CA VAL A 334 18.21 3.19 13.24
C VAL A 334 17.43 3.86 12.12
N PRO A 335 18.08 4.43 11.08
CA PRO A 335 17.39 5.03 9.95
C PRO A 335 16.83 3.95 9.02
N ASP A 336 15.80 3.24 9.49
CA ASP A 336 15.09 2.19 8.75
C ASP A 336 13.66 2.58 8.35
N GLY A 337 13.26 3.80 8.67
CA GLY A 337 11.93 4.33 8.37
C GLY A 337 10.84 3.84 9.32
N THR A 338 11.21 3.25 10.47
CA THR A 338 10.28 2.75 11.48
C THR A 338 10.55 3.38 12.85
N ALA A 339 9.59 3.22 13.77
CA ALA A 339 9.75 3.59 15.17
C ALA A 339 9.93 2.34 16.07
N ALA A 340 10.29 1.19 15.51
CA ALA A 340 10.17 -0.11 16.17
C ALA A 340 11.05 -0.26 17.42
N GLU A 341 12.23 0.35 17.43
CA GLU A 341 13.15 0.28 18.58
C GLU A 341 12.76 1.20 19.75
N PHE A 342 11.85 2.16 19.52
CA PHE A 342 11.50 3.15 20.51
C PHE A 342 10.48 2.59 21.50
N PHE A 343 10.64 2.97 22.76
CA PHE A 343 9.67 2.61 23.79
C PHE A 343 8.32 3.32 23.52
N ILE A 344 7.30 2.53 23.17
CA ILE A 344 5.90 2.96 23.11
C ILE A 344 5.23 2.53 24.42
N PRO A 345 4.67 3.46 25.22
CA PRO A 345 4.01 3.13 26.48
C PRO A 345 2.76 2.28 26.25
N ASP A 346 2.37 1.53 27.27
CA ASP A 346 1.15 0.73 27.21
C ASP A 346 -0.08 1.62 27.05
N VAL A 347 -1.03 1.19 26.22
CA VAL A 347 -2.29 1.90 26.03
C VAL A 347 -3.09 1.89 27.32
N ASP A 348 -3.78 3.00 27.61
CA ASP A 348 -4.76 3.06 28.69
C ASP A 348 -5.81 1.96 28.47
N PRO A 349 -6.01 1.02 29.40
CA PRO A 349 -6.94 -0.09 29.24
C PRO A 349 -8.38 0.34 28.93
N ARG A 350 -8.76 1.58 29.27
CA ARG A 350 -10.08 2.16 28.95
C ARG A 350 -10.28 2.44 27.46
N TYR A 351 -9.20 2.59 26.71
CA TYR A 351 -9.20 2.95 25.29
C TYR A 351 -8.52 1.90 24.41
N ALA A 352 -8.44 0.66 24.89
CA ALA A 352 -7.75 -0.40 24.19
C ALA A 352 -8.59 -1.02 23.07
N ASN A 353 -7.93 -1.41 21.98
CA ASN A 353 -8.46 -2.39 21.04
C ASN A 353 -7.72 -3.71 21.28
N ARG A 354 -8.43 -4.74 21.76
CA ARG A 354 -7.79 -5.98 22.25
C ARG A 354 -7.03 -6.74 21.17
N LEU A 355 -7.36 -6.53 19.90
CA LEU A 355 -6.64 -7.11 18.75
C LEU A 355 -5.15 -6.68 18.72
N PHE A 356 -4.83 -5.52 19.28
CA PHE A 356 -3.49 -4.91 19.20
C PHE A 356 -2.72 -4.93 20.53
N LEU A 357 -3.28 -5.51 21.61
CA LEU A 357 -2.64 -5.56 22.94
C LEU A 357 -1.54 -6.62 23.06
N HIS A 358 -1.68 -7.75 22.36
CA HIS A 358 -0.82 -8.93 22.53
C HIS A 358 0.13 -9.17 21.36
N ARG A 359 0.35 -8.16 20.52
CA ARG A 359 1.33 -8.28 19.44
C ARG A 359 2.71 -8.03 20.03
N GLU A 360 3.60 -9.00 19.86
CA GLU A 360 5.03 -8.79 20.11
C GLU A 360 5.45 -7.54 19.32
N LYS A 361 6.09 -6.59 20.03
CA LYS A 361 6.53 -5.30 19.49
C LYS A 361 7.64 -5.49 18.48
#